data_AF-T0YN25-F1
#
_entry.id   AF-T0YN25-F1
#
_cell.length_a   1.000
_cell.length_b   1.000
_cell.length_c   1.000
_cell.angle_alpha   90.00
_cell.angle_beta   90.00
_cell.angle_gamma   90.00
#
_symmetry.space_group_name_H-M   'P 1'
#
loop_
_entity.id
_entity.type
_entity.pdbx_description
1 polymer ?
#
loop_
_entity_poly.entity_id
_entity_poly.type
_entity_poly.pdbx_seq_one_letter_code
_entity_poly.pdbx_strand_id
1 'polypeptide(L)'
;METQFAVTLTGRVHAGVDVDQVWARAAGLLRKSPEAFLAEVRRRMPLSLKPVDEAQARRQAEALEQAGLEVALLPEQGERVWLHHEDRVCGPLSAQWLGQALDAGSIPAQAKVRALAPTAPWIEAGDWRAGQDLDLALDRDTPVATQIAADTAPAAPDDWTAAVGSAVPGTMRAGAPIAAAPSLDAGLLPTHYERRDLHGGFWLRFVAAVLDWMILYAGGMFVVGFMSAAAGAPFVLLAGWDPSLGGYAGLHALIFFIDMSVAWLYAALFQSSRLQASPGMLALGLRVTTLDGERIGFGRATGRYFATILSVIILCFGYFMIGWTQRKQALHDMMASTLVVRKQGLARYRADIASGITGSAGIHPAGGISAGAIVGIVFAVLFAVLVPIVAILAAIAIPAYQNYIVRAQVSEGLAMAESAETDVAQFYANTARYPADNASAGLPSAGSISGNYVAAVAVRDGNILVQYG
;
A
#
# COMPACT_ATOMS: atom_id res chain seq x y z
N MET A 1 -25.65 18.40 -29.56
CA MET A 1 -24.36 17.76 -29.20
C MET A 1 -23.33 18.33 -30.16
N GLU A 2 -22.29 18.99 -29.66
CA GLU A 2 -21.20 19.46 -30.52
C GLU A 2 -20.49 18.25 -31.13
N THR A 3 -20.29 18.27 -32.45
CA THR A 3 -19.53 17.24 -33.16
C THR A 3 -18.09 17.27 -32.69
N GLN A 4 -17.62 16.18 -32.05
CA GLN A 4 -16.23 16.05 -31.64
C GLN A 4 -15.40 15.45 -32.77
N PHE A 5 -14.10 15.79 -32.81
CA PHE A 5 -13.16 15.32 -33.82
C PHE A 5 -12.01 14.57 -33.16
N ALA A 6 -11.54 13.51 -33.80
CA ALA A 6 -10.37 12.76 -33.36
C ALA A 6 -9.23 12.90 -34.38
N VAL A 7 -8.04 13.20 -33.88
CA VAL A 7 -6.80 13.18 -34.67
C VAL A 7 -6.18 11.80 -34.57
N THR A 8 -6.05 11.10 -35.69
CA THR A 8 -5.47 9.77 -35.78
C THR A 8 -4.04 9.84 -36.30
N LEU A 9 -3.11 9.33 -35.49
CA LEU A 9 -1.71 9.16 -35.85
C LEU A 9 -1.58 7.88 -36.66
N THR A 10 -1.19 7.95 -37.94
CA THR A 10 -1.08 6.77 -38.82
C THR A 10 0.21 5.97 -38.58
N GLY A 11 1.22 6.61 -37.98
CA GLY A 11 2.55 6.04 -37.79
C GLY A 11 3.51 6.28 -38.97
N ARG A 12 3.04 6.93 -40.05
CA ARG A 12 3.84 7.33 -41.20
C ARG A 12 4.44 8.73 -41.00
N VAL A 13 5.59 8.96 -41.60
CA VAL A 13 6.36 10.21 -41.54
C VAL A 13 6.48 10.74 -42.97
N HIS A 14 6.39 12.07 -43.16
CA HIS A 14 6.57 12.68 -44.48
C HIS A 14 7.95 12.36 -45.07
N ALA A 15 8.01 12.16 -46.40
CA ALA A 15 9.24 11.83 -47.10
C ALA A 15 10.29 12.95 -46.95
N GLY A 16 11.52 12.58 -46.62
CA GLY A 16 12.66 13.52 -46.50
C GLY A 16 12.89 14.10 -45.09
N VAL A 17 12.18 13.64 -44.06
CA VAL A 17 12.35 14.09 -42.67
C VAL A 17 13.08 13.04 -41.82
N ASP A 18 13.98 13.50 -40.94
CA ASP A 18 14.69 12.65 -39.97
C ASP A 18 13.69 12.05 -38.96
N VAL A 19 13.53 10.73 -39.03
CA VAL A 19 12.54 9.95 -38.27
C VAL A 19 12.70 10.14 -36.77
N ASP A 20 13.93 10.19 -36.25
CA ASP A 20 14.16 10.30 -34.81
C ASP A 20 13.85 11.70 -34.30
N GLN A 21 14.12 12.74 -35.10
CA GLN A 21 13.75 14.12 -34.77
C GLN A 21 12.23 14.34 -34.79
N VAL A 22 11.52 13.71 -35.72
CA VAL A 22 10.05 13.77 -35.82
C VAL A 22 9.40 13.25 -34.55
N TRP A 23 9.85 12.07 -34.08
CA TRP A 23 9.30 11.46 -32.88
C TRP A 23 9.62 12.25 -31.60
N ALA A 24 10.81 12.85 -31.52
CA ALA A 24 11.16 13.73 -30.40
C ALA A 24 10.27 14.99 -30.34
N ARG A 25 10.00 15.62 -31.49
CA ARG A 25 9.09 16.78 -31.59
C ARG A 25 7.66 16.41 -31.23
N ALA A 26 7.17 15.27 -31.71
CA ALA A 26 5.83 14.75 -31.41
C ALA A 26 5.66 14.44 -29.90
N ALA A 27 6.69 13.87 -29.26
CA ALA A 27 6.69 13.60 -27.82
C ALA A 27 6.54 14.90 -27.00
N GLY A 28 7.24 15.96 -27.41
CA GLY A 28 7.12 17.29 -26.80
C GLY A 28 5.71 17.88 -26.90
N LEU A 29 5.08 17.78 -28.07
CA LEU A 29 3.69 18.24 -28.29
C LEU A 29 2.68 17.49 -27.40
N LEU A 30 2.91 16.21 -27.15
CA LEU A 30 2.06 15.35 -26.32
C LEU A 30 2.48 15.33 -24.84
N ARG A 31 3.41 16.20 -24.43
CA ARG A 31 3.92 16.34 -23.06
C ARG A 31 4.44 15.02 -22.46
N LYS A 32 5.07 14.18 -23.28
CA LYS A 32 5.71 12.92 -22.87
C LYS A 32 7.21 12.99 -23.13
N SER A 33 8.00 12.23 -22.37
CA SER A 33 9.43 12.07 -22.68
C SER A 33 9.58 11.27 -23.99
N PRO A 34 10.60 11.55 -24.83
CA PRO A 34 10.81 10.84 -26.09
C PRO A 34 10.90 9.31 -25.94
N GLU A 35 11.58 8.83 -24.90
CA GLU A 35 11.71 7.40 -24.60
C GLU A 35 10.38 6.75 -24.22
N ALA A 36 9.60 7.39 -23.35
CA ALA A 36 8.27 6.89 -22.97
C ALA A 36 7.29 6.94 -24.15
N PHE A 37 7.39 7.97 -24.99
CA PHE A 37 6.59 8.10 -26.19
C PHE A 37 6.88 6.98 -27.20
N LEU A 38 8.16 6.67 -27.44
CA LEU A 38 8.58 5.57 -28.30
C LEU A 38 8.20 4.19 -27.72
N ALA A 39 8.29 4.01 -26.40
CA ALA A 39 7.93 2.75 -25.76
C ALA A 39 6.40 2.51 -25.71
N GLU A 40 5.61 3.56 -25.48
CA GLU A 40 4.17 3.46 -25.19
C GLU A 40 3.29 3.75 -26.42
N VAL A 41 3.60 4.81 -27.17
CA VAL A 41 2.72 5.33 -28.23
C VAL A 41 3.05 4.71 -29.58
N ARG A 42 4.33 4.60 -29.94
CA ARG A 42 4.75 4.00 -31.22
C ARG A 42 4.31 2.54 -31.35
N ARG A 43 4.26 1.79 -30.25
CA ARG A 43 3.79 0.39 -30.23
C ARG A 43 2.29 0.24 -30.51
N ARG A 44 1.51 1.32 -30.35
CA ARG A 44 0.05 1.32 -30.51
C ARG A 44 -0.41 2.02 -31.78
N MET A 45 0.50 2.48 -32.63
CA MET A 45 0.16 3.12 -33.90
C MET A 45 -0.33 2.09 -34.91
N PRO A 46 -1.38 2.39 -35.69
CA PRO A 46 -2.14 3.65 -35.74
C PRO A 46 -3.02 3.88 -34.49
N LEU A 47 -3.16 5.14 -34.07
CA LEU A 47 -3.79 5.53 -32.78
C LEU A 47 -4.61 6.83 -32.91
N SER A 48 -5.87 6.82 -32.47
CA SER A 48 -6.72 8.02 -32.39
C SER A 48 -6.64 8.68 -31.01
N LEU A 49 -6.23 9.95 -30.98
CA LEU A 49 -6.17 10.77 -29.78
C LEU A 49 -7.57 11.02 -29.20
N LYS A 50 -7.64 11.52 -27.96
CA LYS A 50 -8.90 11.85 -27.30
C LYS A 50 -9.69 12.85 -28.15
N PRO A 51 -11.02 12.66 -28.35
CA PRO A 51 -11.78 13.56 -29.18
C PRO A 51 -11.91 14.94 -28.52
N VAL A 52 -11.78 15.99 -29.32
CA VAL A 52 -11.82 17.40 -28.92
C VAL A 52 -12.71 18.21 -29.88
N ASP A 53 -12.93 19.49 -29.59
CA ASP A 53 -13.62 20.37 -30.53
C ASP A 53 -12.85 20.52 -31.86
N GLU A 54 -13.55 20.90 -32.92
CA GLU A 54 -12.97 20.98 -34.27
C GLU A 54 -11.79 21.95 -34.34
N ALA A 55 -11.87 23.10 -33.68
CA ALA A 55 -10.83 24.11 -33.70
C ALA A 55 -9.54 23.63 -33.00
N GLN A 56 -9.68 22.90 -31.89
CA GLN A 56 -8.59 22.29 -31.16
C GLN A 56 -8.00 21.09 -31.92
N ALA A 57 -8.83 20.28 -32.55
CA ALA A 57 -8.39 19.14 -33.36
C ALA A 57 -7.57 19.60 -34.57
N ARG A 58 -8.00 20.66 -35.27
CA ARG A 58 -7.24 21.28 -36.37
C ARG A 58 -5.88 21.80 -35.92
N ARG A 59 -5.82 22.56 -34.82
CA ARG A 59 -4.54 23.04 -34.25
C ARG A 59 -3.60 21.89 -33.88
N GLN A 60 -4.13 20.79 -33.34
CA GLN A 60 -3.34 19.61 -33.00
C GLN A 60 -2.83 18.89 -34.25
N ALA A 61 -3.67 18.72 -35.27
CA ALA A 61 -3.29 18.11 -36.54
C ALA A 61 -2.18 18.93 -37.22
N GLU A 62 -2.38 20.25 -37.37
CA GLU A 62 -1.40 21.16 -37.97
C GLU A 62 -0.05 21.11 -37.24
N ALA A 63 -0.05 21.09 -35.90
CA ALA A 63 1.18 21.00 -35.11
C ALA A 63 1.91 19.66 -35.31
N LEU A 64 1.18 18.57 -35.48
CA LEU A 64 1.75 17.23 -35.71
C LEU A 64 2.25 17.06 -37.15
N GLU A 65 1.55 17.64 -38.13
CA GLU A 65 1.98 17.70 -39.54
C GLU A 65 3.25 18.53 -39.69
N GLN A 66 3.33 19.69 -39.05
CA GLN A 66 4.54 20.52 -39.00
C GLN A 66 5.71 19.79 -38.33
N ALA A 67 5.43 18.87 -37.39
CA ALA A 67 6.45 18.01 -36.81
C ALA A 67 6.91 16.88 -37.74
N GLY A 68 6.21 16.65 -38.86
CA GLY A 68 6.55 15.66 -39.90
C GLY A 68 5.71 14.39 -39.88
N LEU A 69 4.65 14.31 -39.07
CA LEU A 69 3.78 13.14 -38.98
C LEU A 69 2.59 13.22 -39.94
N GLU A 70 2.26 12.09 -40.58
CA GLU A 70 1.01 11.97 -41.32
C GLU A 70 -0.14 11.71 -40.34
N VAL A 71 -1.13 12.62 -40.31
CA VAL A 71 -2.28 12.52 -39.41
C VAL A 71 -3.58 12.56 -40.22
N ALA A 72 -4.61 11.90 -39.71
CA ALA A 72 -5.96 11.98 -40.26
C ALA A 72 -6.88 12.69 -39.26
N LEU A 73 -7.57 13.73 -39.70
CA LEU A 73 -8.58 14.44 -38.93
C LEU A 73 -9.96 14.00 -39.40
N LEU A 74 -10.69 13.28 -38.54
CA LEU A 74 -12.04 12.79 -38.86
C LEU A 74 -13.00 13.08 -37.70
N PRO A 75 -14.30 13.31 -37.99
CA PRO A 75 -15.30 13.43 -36.94
C PRO A 75 -15.41 12.11 -36.17
N GLU A 76 -15.52 12.20 -34.85
CA GLU A 76 -15.69 11.02 -34.01
C GLU A 76 -17.17 10.61 -34.05
N GLN A 77 -17.48 9.53 -34.75
CA GLN A 77 -18.81 8.92 -34.76
C GLN A 77 -18.69 7.40 -34.59
N GLY A 78 -19.51 6.84 -33.69
CA GLY A 78 -19.53 5.42 -33.39
C GLY A 78 -18.55 5.00 -32.30
N GLU A 79 -18.44 3.70 -32.08
CA GLU A 79 -17.54 3.13 -31.08
C GLU A 79 -16.07 3.12 -31.54
N ARG A 80 -15.16 3.22 -30.58
CA ARG A 80 -13.74 3.02 -30.83
C ARG A 80 -13.43 1.54 -30.95
N VAL A 81 -12.43 1.22 -31.74
CA VAL A 81 -12.03 -0.15 -32.03
C VAL A 81 -10.54 -0.37 -31.78
N TRP A 82 -10.20 -1.60 -31.42
CA TRP A 82 -8.84 -2.12 -31.43
C TRP A 82 -8.60 -2.87 -32.73
N LEU A 83 -7.42 -2.68 -33.31
CA LEU A 83 -6.98 -3.36 -34.51
C LEU A 83 -5.80 -4.27 -34.18
N HIS A 84 -5.82 -5.49 -34.68
CA HIS A 84 -4.69 -6.40 -34.66
C HIS A 84 -4.11 -6.48 -36.06
N HIS A 85 -2.90 -5.93 -36.24
CA HIS A 85 -2.20 -5.83 -37.51
C HIS A 85 -0.72 -6.22 -37.31
N GLU A 86 -0.22 -7.16 -38.11
CA GLU A 86 1.18 -7.62 -38.07
C GLU A 86 1.68 -7.93 -36.64
N ASP A 87 0.99 -8.84 -35.94
CA ASP A 87 1.30 -9.28 -34.57
C ASP A 87 1.33 -8.18 -33.50
N ARG A 88 0.69 -7.02 -33.77
CA ARG A 88 0.57 -5.90 -32.85
C ARG A 88 -0.88 -5.48 -32.66
N VAL A 89 -1.21 -5.06 -31.45
CA VAL A 89 -2.51 -4.45 -31.13
C VAL A 89 -2.36 -2.93 -31.16
N CYS A 90 -3.03 -2.32 -32.13
CA CYS A 90 -3.06 -0.90 -32.41
C CYS A 90 -4.37 -0.26 -31.92
N GLY A 91 -4.33 1.04 -31.63
CA GLY A 91 -5.48 1.82 -31.20
C GLY A 91 -5.44 2.27 -29.73
N PRO A 92 -6.55 2.82 -29.23
CA PRO A 92 -7.88 2.82 -29.83
C PRO A 92 -8.01 3.70 -31.09
N LEU A 93 -8.78 3.23 -32.07
CA LEU A 93 -9.02 3.87 -33.37
C LEU A 93 -10.47 4.33 -33.49
N SER A 94 -10.71 5.39 -34.25
CA SER A 94 -12.07 5.79 -34.63
C SER A 94 -12.63 4.83 -35.69
N ALA A 95 -13.90 4.48 -35.54
CA ALA A 95 -14.65 3.65 -36.50
C ALA A 95 -14.58 4.19 -37.93
N GLN A 96 -14.71 5.51 -38.09
CA GLN A 96 -14.65 6.15 -39.41
C GLN A 96 -13.27 6.05 -40.06
N TRP A 97 -12.20 6.20 -39.28
CA TRP A 97 -10.84 6.06 -39.80
C TRP A 97 -10.58 4.63 -40.28
N LEU A 98 -11.01 3.63 -39.49
CA LEU A 98 -10.86 2.23 -39.87
C LEU A 98 -11.59 1.93 -41.19
N GLY A 99 -12.82 2.42 -41.36
CA GLY A 99 -13.56 2.26 -42.62
C GLY A 99 -12.82 2.85 -43.82
N GLN A 100 -12.34 4.10 -43.72
CA GLN A 100 -11.55 4.72 -44.79
C GLN A 100 -10.24 3.98 -45.06
N ALA A 101 -9.58 3.47 -44.02
CA ALA A 101 -8.33 2.75 -44.15
C ALA A 101 -8.50 1.38 -44.83
N LEU A 102 -9.64 0.70 -44.62
CA LEU A 102 -10.01 -0.53 -45.31
C LEU A 102 -10.39 -0.25 -46.78
N ASP A 103 -11.18 0.80 -47.04
CA ASP A 103 -11.57 1.21 -48.40
C ASP A 103 -10.35 1.62 -49.25
N ALA A 104 -9.36 2.27 -48.62
CA ALA A 104 -8.10 2.64 -49.26
C ALA A 104 -7.12 1.47 -49.44
N GLY A 105 -7.45 0.27 -48.93
CA GLY A 105 -6.58 -0.91 -48.97
C GLY A 105 -5.31 -0.79 -48.11
N SER A 106 -5.27 0.18 -47.19
CA SER A 106 -4.10 0.42 -46.32
C SER A 106 -4.01 -0.55 -45.14
N ILE A 107 -5.14 -1.16 -44.78
CA ILE A 107 -5.25 -2.26 -43.81
C ILE A 107 -5.87 -3.45 -44.56
N PRO A 108 -5.28 -4.66 -44.47
CA PRO A 108 -5.83 -5.83 -45.14
C PRO A 108 -7.14 -6.26 -44.48
N ALA A 109 -8.10 -6.75 -45.28
CA ALA A 109 -9.41 -7.21 -44.79
C ALA A 109 -9.31 -8.34 -43.74
N GLN A 110 -8.23 -9.14 -43.80
CA GLN A 110 -7.90 -10.21 -42.86
C GLN A 110 -7.37 -9.74 -41.50
N ALA A 111 -7.13 -8.43 -41.32
CA ALA A 111 -6.76 -7.87 -40.02
C ALA A 111 -7.91 -8.11 -39.03
N LYS A 112 -7.61 -8.31 -37.74
CA LYS A 112 -8.67 -8.55 -36.74
C LYS A 112 -9.04 -7.25 -36.06
N VAL A 113 -10.34 -7.02 -35.87
CA VAL A 113 -10.88 -5.82 -35.22
C VAL A 113 -11.74 -6.24 -34.04
N ARG A 114 -11.72 -5.44 -32.97
CA ARG A 114 -12.56 -5.64 -31.79
C ARG A 114 -13.11 -4.31 -31.30
N ALA A 115 -14.40 -4.28 -30.95
CA ALA A 115 -14.99 -3.12 -30.28
C ALA A 115 -14.31 -2.83 -28.93
N LEU A 116 -14.44 -1.61 -28.41
CA LEU A 116 -13.90 -1.23 -27.10
C LEU A 116 -14.62 -1.95 -25.94
N ALA A 117 -15.77 -2.58 -26.20
CA ALA A 117 -16.53 -3.39 -25.24
C ALA A 117 -15.74 -4.64 -24.76
N PRO A 118 -15.75 -4.97 -23.45
CA PRO A 118 -14.90 -6.05 -22.90
C PRO A 118 -15.23 -7.46 -23.41
N THR A 119 -16.44 -7.68 -23.92
CA THR A 119 -16.98 -8.99 -24.32
C THR A 119 -16.99 -9.20 -25.83
N ALA A 120 -16.61 -8.20 -26.63
CA ALA A 120 -16.67 -8.30 -28.08
C ALA A 120 -15.58 -9.26 -28.60
N PRO A 121 -15.93 -10.27 -29.42
CA PRO A 121 -14.95 -11.13 -30.06
C PRO A 121 -14.12 -10.35 -31.11
N TRP A 122 -12.95 -10.88 -31.43
CA TRP A 122 -12.19 -10.42 -32.58
C TRP A 122 -12.87 -10.92 -33.86
N ILE A 123 -13.23 -10.02 -34.76
CA ILE A 123 -13.77 -10.34 -36.08
C ILE A 123 -12.82 -9.85 -37.17
N GLU A 124 -12.93 -10.41 -38.38
CA GLU A 124 -12.16 -9.91 -39.51
C GLU A 124 -12.60 -8.48 -39.86
N ALA A 125 -11.64 -7.63 -40.21
CA ALA A 125 -11.88 -6.23 -40.49
C ALA A 125 -12.83 -6.04 -41.69
N GLY A 126 -12.78 -6.96 -42.66
CA GLY A 126 -13.71 -6.98 -43.79
C GLY A 126 -15.17 -7.25 -43.40
N ASP A 127 -15.40 -7.98 -42.32
CA ASP A 127 -16.74 -8.31 -41.81
C ASP A 127 -17.27 -7.25 -40.82
N TRP A 128 -16.41 -6.33 -40.39
CA TRP A 128 -16.75 -5.30 -39.41
C TRP A 128 -17.56 -4.15 -40.03
N ARG A 129 -18.69 -3.80 -39.42
CA ARG A 129 -19.50 -2.62 -39.77
C ARG A 129 -19.71 -1.74 -38.55
N ALA A 130 -19.60 -0.42 -38.73
CA ALA A 130 -19.86 0.55 -37.66
C ALA A 130 -21.32 0.44 -37.16
N GLY A 131 -21.51 0.12 -35.87
CA GLY A 131 -22.83 0.02 -35.23
C GLY A 131 -23.48 -1.36 -35.21
N GLN A 132 -22.76 -2.45 -35.53
CA GLN A 132 -23.23 -3.80 -35.20
C GLN A 132 -23.07 -4.07 -33.71
N ASP A 133 -24.17 -4.31 -32.99
CA ASP A 133 -24.17 -4.88 -31.64
C ASP A 133 -23.55 -6.29 -31.70
N LEU A 134 -22.30 -6.42 -31.26
CA LEU A 134 -21.59 -7.69 -31.12
C LEU A 134 -22.05 -8.47 -29.87
N ASP A 135 -23.36 -8.60 -29.69
CA ASP A 135 -23.99 -9.29 -28.53
C ASP A 135 -24.68 -10.62 -28.92
N LEU A 136 -24.55 -11.08 -30.17
CA LEU A 136 -25.17 -12.32 -30.66
C LEU A 136 -24.15 -13.45 -30.85
N ALA A 137 -24.03 -14.29 -29.82
CA ALA A 137 -23.85 -15.75 -29.83
C ALA A 137 -23.01 -16.23 -28.63
N LEU A 138 -23.52 -16.03 -27.41
CA LEU A 138 -23.16 -16.90 -26.29
C LEU A 138 -24.17 -18.06 -26.29
N ASP A 139 -23.90 -19.09 -27.09
CA ASP A 139 -24.54 -20.39 -26.89
C ASP A 139 -24.07 -20.93 -25.54
N ARG A 140 -24.97 -20.98 -24.57
CA ARG A 140 -24.69 -21.30 -23.17
C ARG A 140 -24.82 -22.79 -22.85
N ASP A 141 -25.09 -23.65 -23.83
CA ASP A 141 -25.44 -25.05 -23.58
C ASP A 141 -24.43 -26.11 -24.07
N THR A 142 -23.22 -25.72 -24.52
CA THR A 142 -22.19 -26.71 -24.91
C THR A 142 -21.24 -27.03 -23.75
N PRO A 143 -21.18 -28.28 -23.24
CA PRO A 143 -20.24 -28.64 -22.19
C PRO A 143 -18.80 -28.53 -22.71
N VAL A 144 -17.94 -27.83 -21.95
CA VAL A 144 -16.51 -27.71 -22.22
C VAL A 144 -15.84 -29.06 -21.98
N ALA A 145 -15.82 -29.90 -23.02
CA ALA A 145 -14.98 -31.06 -23.08
C ALA A 145 -14.62 -31.35 -24.55
N THR A 146 -13.32 -31.29 -24.84
CA THR A 146 -12.65 -32.02 -25.93
C THR A 146 -12.97 -31.55 -27.35
N GLN A 147 -12.21 -30.58 -27.88
CA GLN A 147 -11.83 -30.50 -29.31
C GLN A 147 -10.85 -29.34 -29.55
N ILE A 148 -9.56 -29.58 -29.32
CA ILE A 148 -8.46 -28.95 -30.08
C ILE A 148 -7.49 -30.09 -30.42
N ALA A 149 -7.88 -30.90 -31.39
CA ALA A 149 -6.99 -31.83 -32.09
C ALA A 149 -7.69 -32.29 -33.38
N ALA A 150 -7.71 -31.41 -34.38
CA ALA A 150 -7.78 -31.71 -35.81
C ALA A 150 -7.97 -30.39 -36.57
N ASP A 151 -6.86 -29.78 -37.00
CA ASP A 151 -6.68 -29.43 -38.42
C ASP A 151 -5.29 -28.80 -38.62
N THR A 152 -4.41 -29.65 -39.17
CA THR A 152 -3.29 -29.40 -40.10
C THR A 152 -2.40 -28.16 -39.90
N ALA A 153 -1.21 -28.42 -39.35
CA ALA A 153 0.03 -27.70 -39.69
C ALA A 153 0.58 -28.21 -41.05
N PRO A 154 1.23 -27.36 -41.88
CA PRO A 154 1.94 -27.82 -43.08
C PRO A 154 3.16 -28.66 -42.69
N ALA A 155 3.44 -29.68 -43.50
CA ALA A 155 4.51 -30.66 -43.30
C ALA A 155 5.90 -30.01 -43.24
N ALA A 156 6.71 -30.46 -42.27
CA ALA A 156 8.13 -30.11 -42.15
C ALA A 156 8.95 -30.80 -43.25
N PRO A 157 10.08 -30.23 -43.72
CA PRO A 157 10.98 -30.91 -44.63
C PRO A 157 11.76 -32.03 -43.93
N ASP A 158 11.77 -33.20 -44.54
CA ASP A 158 12.55 -34.39 -44.14
C ASP A 158 14.02 -34.27 -44.58
N ASP A 159 14.83 -33.45 -43.91
CA ASP A 159 16.28 -33.70 -43.84
C ASP A 159 16.93 -32.91 -42.70
N TRP A 160 17.35 -33.62 -41.65
CA TRP A 160 18.13 -33.06 -40.54
C TRP A 160 19.57 -33.58 -40.49
N THR A 161 20.08 -34.16 -41.58
CA THR A 161 21.35 -34.92 -41.56
C THR A 161 22.54 -34.35 -42.31
N ALA A 162 22.57 -33.04 -42.60
CA ALA A 162 23.76 -32.44 -43.20
C ALA A 162 24.01 -30.99 -42.76
N ALA A 163 24.55 -30.79 -41.53
CA ALA A 163 25.47 -29.68 -41.22
C ALA A 163 25.88 -29.65 -39.73
N VAL A 164 26.62 -30.64 -39.23
CA VAL A 164 27.59 -30.37 -38.14
C VAL A 164 28.80 -31.28 -38.34
N GLY A 165 29.85 -30.73 -38.93
CA GLY A 165 31.15 -31.36 -38.97
C GLY A 165 32.23 -30.29 -39.11
N SER A 166 32.88 -29.94 -38.00
CA SER A 166 34.35 -30.00 -37.85
C SER A 166 34.86 -29.17 -36.64
N ALA A 167 35.61 -29.88 -35.77
CA ALA A 167 36.75 -29.42 -34.94
C ALA A 167 36.43 -28.48 -33.73
N VAL A 168 36.89 -28.66 -32.49
CA VAL A 168 38.14 -29.22 -31.88
C VAL A 168 37.85 -29.65 -30.40
N PRO A 169 38.62 -30.56 -29.77
CA PRO A 169 38.28 -31.24 -28.51
C PRO A 169 38.96 -30.67 -27.25
N GLY A 170 38.37 -30.89 -26.06
CA GLY A 170 39.12 -30.74 -24.79
C GLY A 170 38.32 -30.67 -23.48
N THR A 171 38.43 -31.75 -22.69
CA THR A 171 38.31 -31.87 -21.22
C THR A 171 36.93 -32.08 -20.53
N MET A 172 36.85 -33.22 -19.83
CA MET A 172 35.85 -33.65 -18.82
C MET A 172 35.73 -32.64 -17.67
N ARG A 173 34.67 -32.51 -16.83
CA ARG A 173 33.84 -33.54 -16.17
C ARG A 173 32.72 -32.87 -15.34
N ALA A 174 31.68 -33.66 -15.07
CA ALA A 174 30.84 -33.72 -13.85
C ALA A 174 29.67 -32.72 -13.65
N GLY A 175 28.44 -33.28 -13.70
CA GLY A 175 27.31 -32.85 -12.86
C GLY A 175 26.16 -32.12 -13.56
N ALA A 176 25.20 -32.84 -14.15
CA ALA A 176 23.81 -32.40 -14.11
C ALA A 176 23.27 -32.73 -12.69
N PRO A 177 22.47 -31.87 -12.04
CA PRO A 177 21.12 -31.44 -12.48
C PRO A 177 20.90 -29.92 -12.21
N ILE A 178 19.86 -29.17 -12.57
CA ILE A 178 18.42 -29.34 -12.86
C ILE A 178 18.13 -28.30 -13.96
N ALA A 179 17.29 -28.63 -14.94
CA ALA A 179 16.85 -27.68 -15.96
C ALA A 179 16.32 -26.39 -15.32
N ALA A 180 17.06 -25.30 -15.50
CA ALA A 180 16.61 -23.96 -15.17
C ALA A 180 15.41 -23.63 -16.08
N ALA A 181 14.28 -23.29 -15.48
CA ALA A 181 13.19 -22.63 -16.19
C ALA A 181 13.74 -21.38 -16.90
N PRO A 182 13.20 -21.01 -18.08
CA PRO A 182 13.74 -19.91 -18.88
C PRO A 182 13.72 -18.62 -18.05
N SER A 183 14.90 -18.01 -17.88
CA SER A 183 15.05 -16.71 -17.25
C SER A 183 14.38 -15.64 -18.11
N LEU A 184 13.27 -15.11 -17.61
CA LEU A 184 12.52 -14.02 -18.21
C LEU A 184 13.33 -12.72 -18.09
N ASP A 185 14.12 -12.36 -19.10
CA ASP A 185 14.73 -11.04 -19.20
C ASP A 185 13.75 -9.98 -19.71
N ALA A 186 12.78 -9.70 -18.85
CA ALA A 186 12.44 -8.34 -18.42
C ALA A 186 12.01 -8.49 -16.95
N GLY A 187 12.97 -8.93 -16.11
CA GLY A 187 12.78 -9.68 -14.87
C GLY A 187 12.01 -9.00 -13.74
N LEU A 188 11.40 -7.84 -13.94
CA LEU A 188 10.67 -7.15 -12.90
C LEU A 188 9.17 -7.38 -13.03
N LEU A 189 8.50 -7.73 -11.92
CA LEU A 189 7.05 -7.79 -11.87
C LEU A 189 6.42 -6.42 -12.26
N PRO A 190 5.28 -6.45 -12.98
CA PRO A 190 4.62 -5.25 -13.48
C PRO A 190 4.17 -4.34 -12.35
N THR A 191 4.00 -3.06 -12.65
CA THR A 191 3.59 -2.07 -11.65
C THR A 191 2.13 -2.26 -11.23
N HIS A 192 1.75 -1.69 -10.07
CA HIS A 192 0.36 -1.71 -9.61
C HIS A 192 -0.60 -1.01 -10.59
N TYR A 193 -0.10 -0.09 -11.42
CA TYR A 193 -0.90 0.61 -12.44
C TYR A 193 -1.20 -0.30 -13.63
N GLU A 194 -0.27 -1.19 -13.99
CA GLU A 194 -0.45 -2.20 -15.03
C GLU A 194 -1.35 -3.35 -14.56
N ARG A 195 -1.15 -3.83 -13.32
CA ARG A 195 -1.88 -4.96 -12.73
C ARG A 195 -2.31 -4.66 -11.30
N ARG A 196 -3.53 -4.12 -11.15
CA ARG A 196 -4.11 -3.74 -9.84
C ARG A 196 -4.36 -4.94 -8.91
N ASP A 197 -4.53 -6.13 -9.47
CA ASP A 197 -4.79 -7.37 -8.73
C ASP A 197 -3.50 -8.08 -8.28
N LEU A 198 -2.33 -7.65 -8.75
CA LEU A 198 -1.06 -8.31 -8.45
C LEU A 198 -0.54 -7.97 -7.05
N HIS A 199 -0.58 -6.69 -6.65
CA HIS A 199 0.06 -6.25 -5.40
C HIS A 199 -0.90 -6.21 -4.21
N GLY A 200 -0.39 -6.56 -3.02
CA GLY A 200 -1.12 -6.41 -1.76
C GLY A 200 -1.09 -4.96 -1.29
N GLY A 201 -2.26 -4.33 -1.15
CA GLY A 201 -2.38 -2.95 -0.67
C GLY A 201 -2.07 -2.80 0.83
N PHE A 202 -1.95 -1.55 1.29
CA PHE A 202 -1.61 -1.19 2.67
C PHE A 202 -2.47 -1.91 3.71
N TRP A 203 -3.79 -1.84 3.58
CA TRP A 203 -4.74 -2.39 4.57
C TRP A 203 -4.63 -3.91 4.76
N LEU A 204 -4.41 -4.65 3.68
CA LEU A 204 -4.22 -6.11 3.76
C LEU A 204 -2.92 -6.44 4.49
N ARG A 205 -1.86 -5.67 4.25
CA ARG A 205 -0.58 -5.85 4.95
C ARG A 205 -0.68 -5.44 6.42
N PHE A 206 -1.46 -4.40 6.73
CA PHE A 206 -1.74 -3.98 8.10
C PHE A 206 -2.47 -5.07 8.88
N VAL A 207 -3.55 -5.63 8.33
CA VAL A 207 -4.27 -6.74 8.98
C VAL A 207 -3.39 -7.97 9.12
N ALA A 208 -2.59 -8.31 8.10
CA ALA A 208 -1.63 -9.40 8.23
C ALA A 208 -0.66 -9.17 9.41
N ALA A 209 -0.12 -7.96 9.55
CA ALA A 209 0.77 -7.61 10.65
C ALA A 209 0.08 -7.68 12.02
N VAL A 210 -1.19 -7.27 12.11
CA VAL A 210 -1.99 -7.40 13.35
C VAL A 210 -2.23 -8.87 13.69
N LEU A 211 -2.60 -9.70 12.71
CA LEU A 211 -2.80 -11.13 12.92
C LEU A 211 -1.49 -11.81 13.36
N ASP A 212 -0.37 -11.49 12.73
CA ASP A 212 0.95 -11.99 13.13
C ASP A 212 1.33 -11.54 14.55
N TRP A 213 1.04 -10.29 14.91
CA TRP A 213 1.26 -9.79 16.27
C TRP A 213 0.40 -10.53 17.30
N MET A 214 -0.87 -10.80 17.00
CA MET A 214 -1.76 -11.57 17.87
C MET A 214 -1.27 -13.01 18.06
N ILE A 215 -0.78 -13.65 16.98
CA ILE A 215 -0.24 -15.02 17.04
C ILE A 215 0.99 -15.07 17.93
N LEU A 216 1.94 -14.15 17.71
CA LEU A 216 3.16 -14.08 18.51
C LEU A 216 2.86 -13.74 19.97
N TYR A 217 1.94 -12.80 20.23
CA TYR A 217 1.53 -12.42 21.58
C TYR A 217 0.85 -13.58 22.31
N ALA A 218 -0.10 -14.27 21.68
CA ALA A 218 -0.77 -15.42 22.27
C ALA A 218 0.21 -16.57 22.53
N GLY A 219 1.13 -16.83 21.60
CA GLY A 219 2.20 -17.81 21.78
C GLY A 219 3.13 -17.46 22.94
N GLY A 220 3.55 -16.20 23.05
CA GLY A 220 4.36 -15.69 24.15
C GLY A 220 3.65 -15.82 25.50
N MET A 221 2.38 -15.43 25.58
CA MET A 221 1.56 -15.58 26.79
C MET A 221 1.39 -17.04 27.20
N PHE A 222 1.20 -17.95 26.25
CA PHE A 222 1.11 -19.37 26.53
C PHE A 222 2.43 -19.91 27.11
N VAL A 223 3.57 -19.54 26.51
CA VAL A 223 4.90 -19.96 26.97
C VAL A 223 5.18 -19.40 28.37
N VAL A 224 4.96 -18.10 28.59
CA VAL A 224 5.18 -17.46 29.89
C VAL A 224 4.25 -18.07 30.94
N GLY A 225 2.96 -18.23 30.63
CA GLY A 225 1.99 -18.85 31.54
C GLY A 225 2.34 -20.30 31.88
N PHE A 226 2.78 -21.09 30.91
CA PHE A 226 3.25 -22.45 31.14
C PHE A 226 4.53 -22.47 31.99
N MET A 227 5.50 -21.59 31.72
CA MET A 227 6.71 -21.49 32.53
C MET A 227 6.41 -21.05 33.97
N SER A 228 5.51 -20.10 34.17
CA SER A 228 5.06 -19.70 35.51
C SER A 228 4.30 -20.81 36.24
N ALA A 229 3.48 -21.60 35.53
CA ALA A 229 2.71 -22.70 36.14
C ALA A 229 3.55 -23.96 36.40
N ALA A 230 4.40 -24.36 35.45
CA ALA A 230 5.22 -25.57 35.52
C ALA A 230 6.54 -25.36 36.26
N ALA A 231 7.08 -24.14 36.25
CA ALA A 231 8.38 -23.81 36.80
C ALA A 231 8.36 -22.64 37.80
N GLY A 232 7.21 -22.08 38.20
CA GLY A 232 7.15 -20.86 39.02
C GLY A 232 8.01 -20.88 40.29
N ALA A 233 7.87 -21.89 41.16
CA ALA A 233 8.71 -22.01 42.35
C ALA A 233 10.13 -22.53 42.04
N PRO A 234 10.33 -23.56 41.19
CA PRO A 234 11.67 -24.04 40.85
C PRO A 234 12.53 -23.02 40.07
N PHE A 235 11.96 -22.24 39.17
CA PHE A 235 12.66 -21.23 38.36
C PHE A 235 13.13 -20.07 39.23
N VAL A 236 12.28 -19.57 40.13
CA VAL A 236 12.66 -18.52 41.08
C VAL A 236 13.78 -19.00 42.03
N LEU A 237 13.68 -20.25 42.51
CA LEU A 237 14.67 -20.83 43.44
C LEU A 237 15.99 -21.25 42.76
N LEU A 238 15.95 -21.78 41.53
CA LEU A 238 17.12 -22.25 40.80
C LEU A 238 17.85 -21.13 40.05
N ALA A 239 17.12 -20.12 39.55
CA ALA A 239 17.71 -19.00 38.80
C ALA A 239 18.22 -17.87 39.71
N GLY A 240 18.02 -17.98 41.03
CA GLY A 240 18.45 -16.97 42.00
C GLY A 240 17.80 -15.60 41.75
N TRP A 241 16.53 -15.60 41.34
CA TRP A 241 15.85 -14.37 40.96
C TRP A 241 15.54 -13.51 42.20
N ASP A 242 16.02 -12.27 42.19
CA ASP A 242 15.76 -11.26 43.21
C ASP A 242 14.44 -10.51 42.89
N PRO A 243 13.44 -10.49 43.78
CA PRO A 243 12.18 -9.76 43.58
C PRO A 243 12.32 -8.23 43.73
N SER A 244 13.53 -7.68 43.77
CA SER A 244 13.76 -6.23 43.71
C SER A 244 13.36 -5.63 42.36
N LEU A 245 13.22 -4.30 42.33
CA LEU A 245 12.99 -3.55 41.07
C LEU A 245 14.03 -3.89 40.00
N GLY A 246 15.29 -4.14 40.39
CA GLY A 246 16.36 -4.52 39.49
C GLY A 246 16.16 -5.92 38.88
N GLY A 247 15.70 -6.89 39.68
CA GLY A 247 15.42 -8.24 39.19
C GLY A 247 14.21 -8.32 38.27
N TYR A 248 13.17 -7.50 38.49
CA TYR A 248 12.08 -7.34 37.51
C TYR A 248 12.58 -6.71 36.21
N ALA A 249 13.36 -5.63 36.27
CA ALA A 249 13.91 -4.98 35.08
C ALA A 249 14.81 -5.93 34.27
N GLY A 250 15.66 -6.71 34.93
CA GLY A 250 16.53 -7.71 34.29
C GLY A 250 15.74 -8.83 33.59
N LEU A 251 14.70 -9.36 34.24
CA LEU A 251 13.82 -10.36 33.65
C LEU A 251 13.06 -9.81 32.43
N HIS A 252 12.53 -8.59 32.52
CA HIS A 252 11.87 -7.94 31.39
C HIS A 252 12.81 -7.71 30.21
N ALA A 253 14.06 -7.32 30.46
CA ALA A 253 15.06 -7.19 29.40
C ALA A 253 15.35 -8.54 28.72
N LEU A 254 15.51 -9.62 29.51
CA LEU A 254 15.72 -10.97 28.97
C LEU A 254 14.55 -11.42 28.09
N ILE A 255 13.31 -11.28 28.58
CA ILE A 255 12.09 -11.63 27.83
C ILE A 255 12.02 -10.81 26.53
N PHE A 256 12.34 -9.51 26.57
CA PHE A 256 12.36 -8.66 25.39
C PHE A 256 13.33 -9.19 24.31
N PHE A 257 14.55 -9.60 24.68
CA PHE A 257 15.50 -10.16 23.72
C PHE A 257 15.06 -11.51 23.15
N ILE A 258 14.44 -12.35 23.98
CA ILE A 258 13.86 -13.63 23.55
C ILE A 258 12.74 -13.38 22.55
N ASP A 259 11.77 -12.53 22.88
CA ASP A 259 10.65 -12.19 22.00
C ASP A 259 11.12 -11.59 20.68
N MET A 260 12.12 -10.69 20.72
CA MET A 260 12.73 -10.13 19.51
C MET A 260 13.35 -11.21 18.62
N SER A 261 14.02 -12.20 19.23
CA SER A 261 14.66 -13.31 18.52
C SER A 261 13.62 -14.27 17.92
N VAL A 262 12.56 -14.57 18.68
CA VAL A 262 11.43 -15.40 18.22
C VAL A 262 10.69 -14.73 17.07
N ALA A 263 10.38 -13.44 17.18
CA ALA A 263 9.71 -12.69 16.13
C ALA A 263 10.55 -12.60 14.85
N TRP A 264 11.87 -12.41 14.97
CA TRP A 264 12.79 -12.47 13.84
C TRP A 264 12.78 -13.84 13.16
N LEU A 265 12.98 -14.91 13.93
CA LEU A 265 13.00 -16.29 13.41
C LEU A 265 11.67 -16.65 12.78
N TYR A 266 10.55 -16.30 13.40
CA TYR A 266 9.21 -16.47 12.85
C TYR A 266 9.10 -15.81 11.48
N ALA A 267 9.43 -14.52 11.37
CA ALA A 267 9.35 -13.80 10.10
C ALA A 267 10.30 -14.40 9.04
N ALA A 268 11.56 -14.64 9.40
CA ALA A 268 12.58 -15.10 8.47
C ALA A 268 12.33 -16.54 7.97
N LEU A 269 11.93 -17.45 8.85
CA LEU A 269 11.63 -18.84 8.50
C LEU A 269 10.37 -18.93 7.63
N PHE A 270 9.26 -18.32 8.04
CA PHE A 270 8.01 -18.42 7.29
C PHE A 270 8.11 -17.75 5.91
N GLN A 271 8.74 -16.59 5.81
CA GLN A 271 8.85 -15.87 4.54
C GLN A 271 9.86 -16.51 3.58
N SER A 272 10.90 -17.18 4.07
CA SER A 272 11.86 -17.90 3.21
C SER A 272 11.44 -19.34 2.88
N SER A 273 10.45 -19.87 3.62
CA SER A 273 9.86 -21.19 3.37
C SER A 273 9.06 -21.25 2.06
N ARG A 274 8.58 -22.46 1.71
CA ARG A 274 7.68 -22.68 0.57
C ARG A 274 6.36 -21.89 0.66
N LEU A 275 5.99 -21.43 1.86
CA LEU A 275 4.78 -20.62 2.07
C LEU A 275 4.95 -19.18 1.56
N GLN A 276 6.19 -18.67 1.52
CA GLN A 276 6.52 -17.29 1.12
C GLN A 276 5.77 -16.21 1.92
N ALA A 277 5.22 -16.55 3.08
CA ALA A 277 4.29 -15.68 3.79
C ALA A 277 4.33 -16.04 5.27
N SER A 278 4.20 -15.05 6.13
CA SER A 278 3.83 -15.28 7.52
C SER A 278 2.39 -15.82 7.60
N PRO A 279 2.03 -16.56 8.65
CA PRO A 279 0.66 -17.01 8.89
C PRO A 279 -0.42 -15.94 8.70
N GLY A 280 -0.23 -14.71 9.21
CA GLY A 280 -1.17 -13.60 9.00
C GLY A 280 -1.29 -13.18 7.53
N MET A 281 -0.17 -13.15 6.80
CA MET A 281 -0.17 -12.90 5.35
C MET A 281 -0.83 -14.04 4.56
N LEU A 282 -0.60 -15.29 4.98
CA LEU A 282 -1.17 -16.47 4.36
C LEU A 282 -2.70 -16.49 4.47
N ALA A 283 -3.23 -16.10 5.63
CA ALA A 283 -4.67 -15.98 5.88
C ALA A 283 -5.35 -15.00 4.89
N LEU A 284 -4.62 -13.98 4.45
CA LEU A 284 -5.10 -12.97 3.49
C LEU A 284 -4.72 -13.28 2.03
N GLY A 285 -4.12 -14.44 1.78
CA GLY A 285 -3.68 -14.85 0.44
C GLY A 285 -2.53 -14.00 -0.12
N LEU A 286 -1.69 -13.44 0.74
CA LEU A 286 -0.51 -12.66 0.37
C LEU A 286 0.75 -13.55 0.34
N ARG A 287 1.73 -13.15 -0.47
CA ARG A 287 3.06 -13.77 -0.56
C ARG A 287 4.13 -12.70 -0.74
N VAL A 288 5.29 -12.95 -0.17
CA VAL A 288 6.51 -12.15 -0.26
C VAL A 288 7.42 -12.80 -1.29
N THR A 289 7.75 -12.04 -2.33
CA THR A 289 8.58 -12.50 -3.44
C THR A 289 9.75 -11.54 -3.67
N THR A 290 10.71 -11.97 -4.50
CA THR A 290 11.66 -11.05 -5.10
C THR A 290 10.95 -10.12 -6.08
N LEU A 291 11.69 -9.16 -6.61
CA LEU A 291 11.24 -8.29 -7.68
C LEU A 291 10.74 -9.05 -8.92
N ASP A 292 11.22 -10.27 -9.12
CA ASP A 292 10.91 -11.16 -10.26
C ASP A 292 9.76 -12.14 -9.97
N GLY A 293 9.21 -12.11 -8.74
CA GLY A 293 8.15 -13.03 -8.33
C GLY A 293 8.66 -14.36 -7.76
N GLU A 294 9.97 -14.50 -7.58
CA GLU A 294 10.59 -15.71 -7.05
C GLU A 294 10.64 -15.75 -5.52
N ARG A 295 10.96 -16.93 -4.99
CA ARG A 295 11.06 -17.14 -3.54
C ARG A 295 12.25 -16.37 -2.96
N ILE A 296 12.02 -15.68 -1.85
CA ILE A 296 13.11 -15.02 -1.11
C ILE A 296 13.93 -16.03 -0.30
N GLY A 297 15.25 -15.82 -0.23
CA GLY A 297 16.14 -16.60 0.64
C GLY A 297 16.10 -16.11 2.09
N PHE A 298 16.60 -16.93 3.02
CA PHE A 298 16.64 -16.63 4.45
C PHE A 298 17.40 -15.33 4.78
N GLY A 299 18.56 -15.09 4.15
CA GLY A 299 19.33 -13.87 4.37
C GLY A 299 18.56 -12.61 3.96
N ARG A 300 17.85 -12.66 2.83
CA ARG A 300 17.01 -11.55 2.36
C ARG A 300 15.80 -11.32 3.26
N ALA A 301 15.18 -12.39 3.76
CA ALA A 301 14.08 -12.31 4.73
C ALA A 301 14.54 -11.72 6.08
N THR A 302 15.72 -12.10 6.56
CA THR A 302 16.35 -11.52 7.75
C THR A 302 16.65 -10.04 7.58
N GLY A 303 17.26 -9.66 6.46
CA GLY A 303 17.49 -8.25 6.13
C GLY A 303 16.20 -7.43 6.11
N ARG A 304 15.12 -8.00 5.53
CA ARG A 304 13.78 -7.40 5.54
C ARG A 304 13.22 -7.20 6.95
N TYR A 305 13.41 -8.15 7.86
CA TYR A 305 12.98 -8.02 9.27
C TYR A 305 13.70 -6.88 9.99
N PHE A 306 15.03 -6.84 9.94
CA PHE A 306 15.79 -5.76 10.59
C PHE A 306 15.54 -4.39 9.94
N ALA A 307 15.34 -4.34 8.61
CA ALA A 307 14.91 -3.14 7.90
C ALA A 307 13.52 -2.65 8.34
N THR A 308 12.69 -3.53 8.87
CA THR A 308 11.37 -3.18 9.44
C THR A 308 11.54 -2.38 10.74
N ILE A 309 12.54 -2.70 11.56
CA ILE A 309 12.87 -1.94 12.78
C ILE A 309 13.16 -0.48 12.42
N LEU A 310 13.91 -0.24 11.34
CA LEU A 310 14.17 1.12 10.87
C LEU A 310 12.87 1.86 10.51
N SER A 311 11.89 1.16 9.92
CA SER A 311 10.58 1.74 9.62
C SER A 311 9.80 2.13 10.88
N VAL A 312 9.97 1.38 11.98
CA VAL A 312 9.34 1.69 13.28
C VAL A 312 10.02 2.88 13.95
N ILE A 313 11.35 2.95 13.92
CA ILE A 313 12.14 4.07 14.50
C ILE A 313 11.74 5.42 13.88
N ILE A 314 11.50 5.46 12.57
CA ILE A 314 11.01 6.67 11.87
C ILE A 314 9.50 6.92 12.04
N LEU A 315 8.93 6.55 13.21
CA LEU A 315 7.51 6.68 13.55
C LEU A 315 6.57 6.02 12.53
N CYS A 316 6.91 4.81 12.10
CA CYS A 316 6.14 4.02 11.14
C CYS A 316 5.99 4.66 9.74
N PHE A 317 6.67 5.77 9.44
CA PHE A 317 6.58 6.45 8.15
C PHE A 317 6.91 5.52 6.97
N GLY A 318 7.86 4.60 7.18
CA GLY A 318 8.27 3.62 6.17
C GLY A 318 7.16 2.65 5.72
N TYR A 319 6.11 2.46 6.50
CA TYR A 319 4.94 1.65 6.12
C TYR A 319 3.95 2.43 5.26
N PHE A 320 3.75 3.72 5.53
CA PHE A 320 2.79 4.53 4.77
C PHE A 320 3.19 4.69 3.30
N MET A 321 4.48 4.58 2.97
CA MET A 321 4.99 4.57 1.59
C MET A 321 4.33 3.53 0.67
N ILE A 322 3.73 2.46 1.22
CA ILE A 322 2.93 1.50 0.44
C ILE A 322 1.80 2.22 -0.32
N GLY A 323 1.28 3.33 0.19
CA GLY A 323 0.22 4.11 -0.46
C GLY A 323 0.65 4.72 -1.79
N TRP A 324 1.84 5.33 -1.84
CA TRP A 324 2.31 6.20 -2.94
C TRP A 324 3.29 5.54 -3.91
N THR A 325 3.82 4.36 -3.59
CA THR A 325 4.82 3.69 -4.43
C THR A 325 4.20 2.90 -5.58
N GLN A 326 4.86 2.92 -6.75
CA GLN A 326 4.36 2.29 -7.98
C GLN A 326 4.12 0.77 -7.82
N ARG A 327 4.94 0.11 -7.00
CA ARG A 327 4.83 -1.34 -6.70
C ARG A 327 4.29 -1.64 -5.30
N LYS A 328 3.66 -0.65 -4.64
CA LYS A 328 3.12 -0.78 -3.28
C LYS A 328 4.17 -1.33 -2.29
N GLN A 329 5.41 -0.83 -2.36
CA GLN A 329 6.52 -1.23 -1.49
C GLN A 329 6.60 -0.36 -0.23
N ALA A 330 6.92 -0.98 0.90
CA ALA A 330 7.35 -0.28 2.11
C ALA A 330 8.87 -0.02 2.07
N LEU A 331 9.38 0.80 2.99
CA LEU A 331 10.82 1.09 3.11
C LEU A 331 11.65 -0.20 3.24
N HIS A 332 11.22 -1.10 4.12
CA HIS A 332 11.88 -2.38 4.35
C HIS A 332 11.80 -3.32 3.14
N ASP A 333 10.75 -3.21 2.32
CA ASP A 333 10.65 -3.97 1.09
C ASP A 333 11.64 -3.46 0.04
N MET A 334 11.82 -2.14 -0.06
CA MET A 334 12.81 -1.53 -0.97
C MET A 334 14.24 -1.90 -0.58
N MET A 335 14.57 -1.79 0.71
CA MET A 335 15.88 -2.17 1.24
C MET A 335 16.20 -3.65 1.01
N ALA A 336 15.18 -4.52 1.09
CA ALA A 336 15.35 -5.96 0.84
C ALA A 336 15.15 -6.38 -0.63
N SER A 337 14.77 -5.45 -1.52
CA SER A 337 14.33 -5.74 -2.89
C SER A 337 13.25 -6.82 -2.96
N THR A 338 12.21 -6.67 -2.15
CA THR A 338 11.09 -7.60 -2.05
C THR A 338 9.77 -6.95 -2.47
N LEU A 339 8.79 -7.78 -2.81
CA LEU A 339 7.44 -7.38 -3.14
C LEU A 339 6.46 -8.25 -2.37
N VAL A 340 5.34 -7.66 -1.92
CA VAL A 340 4.21 -8.45 -1.40
C VAL A 340 3.09 -8.44 -2.42
N VAL A 341 2.80 -9.63 -2.94
CA VAL A 341 1.85 -9.89 -4.02
C VAL A 341 0.70 -10.75 -3.54
N ARG A 342 -0.43 -10.68 -4.24
CA ARG A 342 -1.56 -11.59 -4.02
C ARG A 342 -1.28 -12.91 -4.70
N LYS A 343 -1.49 -14.02 -4.00
CA LYS A 343 -1.29 -15.39 -4.52
C LYS A 343 -2.04 -15.62 -5.83
N GLN A 344 -3.31 -15.20 -5.89
CA GLN A 344 -4.15 -15.37 -7.08
C GLN A 344 -3.68 -14.48 -8.24
N GLY A 345 -3.33 -13.21 -7.97
CA GLY A 345 -2.82 -12.29 -8.98
C GLY A 345 -1.50 -12.75 -9.61
N LEU A 346 -0.57 -13.26 -8.79
CA LEU A 346 0.70 -13.80 -9.28
C LEU A 346 0.50 -15.07 -10.13
N ALA A 347 -0.42 -15.95 -9.73
CA ALA A 347 -0.72 -17.17 -10.48
C ALA A 347 -1.31 -16.84 -11.86
N ARG A 348 -2.24 -15.88 -11.93
CA ARG A 348 -2.81 -15.39 -13.19
C ARG A 348 -1.73 -14.75 -14.07
N TYR A 349 -0.90 -13.88 -13.51
CA TYR A 349 0.20 -13.27 -14.25
C TYR A 349 1.13 -14.31 -14.89
N ARG A 350 1.50 -15.36 -14.14
CA ARG A 350 2.33 -16.45 -14.67
C ARG A 350 1.62 -17.26 -15.76
N ALA A 351 0.31 -17.50 -15.62
CA ALA A 351 -0.49 -18.17 -16.64
C ALA A 351 -0.59 -17.34 -17.92
N ASP A 352 -0.82 -16.03 -17.80
CA ASP A 352 -0.88 -15.10 -18.93
C ASP A 352 0.43 -15.09 -19.72
N ILE A 353 1.57 -15.01 -19.02
CA ILE A 353 2.91 -15.11 -19.63
C ILE A 353 3.12 -16.46 -20.33
N ALA A 354 2.73 -17.57 -19.69
CA ALA A 354 2.86 -18.90 -20.28
C ALA A 354 1.98 -19.08 -21.54
N SER A 355 0.84 -18.40 -21.59
CA SER A 355 -0.08 -18.42 -22.74
C SER A 355 0.31 -17.46 -23.88
N GLY A 356 1.37 -16.66 -23.73
CA GLY A 356 1.78 -15.64 -24.70
C GLY A 356 0.87 -14.39 -24.73
N ILE A 357 -0.17 -14.34 -23.89
CA ILE A 357 -1.09 -13.21 -23.78
C ILE A 357 -0.45 -12.12 -22.91
N THR A 358 0.38 -11.28 -23.52
CA THR A 358 1.01 -10.12 -22.86
C THR A 358 0.16 -8.84 -22.95
N GLY A 359 -1.16 -9.00 -22.85
CA GLY A 359 -2.13 -7.91 -22.82
C GLY A 359 -2.91 -7.92 -21.51
N SER A 360 -2.98 -6.78 -20.82
CA SER A 360 -3.72 -6.61 -19.58
C SER A 360 -5.23 -6.87 -19.80
N ALA A 361 -5.66 -8.11 -19.64
CA ALA A 361 -7.05 -8.39 -19.32
C ALA A 361 -7.27 -7.85 -17.90
N GLY A 362 -7.86 -6.66 -17.80
CA GLY A 362 -8.35 -6.10 -16.54
C GLY A 362 -9.48 -6.97 -16.02
N ILE A 363 -9.14 -8.07 -15.35
CA ILE A 363 -10.09 -8.94 -14.67
C ILE A 363 -10.12 -8.53 -13.21
N HIS A 364 -11.23 -7.91 -12.81
CA HIS A 364 -11.53 -7.60 -11.41
C HIS A 364 -11.46 -8.89 -10.57
N PRO A 365 -10.72 -8.92 -9.44
CA PRO A 365 -10.80 -10.04 -8.53
C PRO A 365 -12.21 -10.11 -7.91
N ALA A 366 -12.87 -11.24 -8.10
CA ALA A 366 -14.03 -11.64 -7.32
C ALA A 366 -13.63 -11.82 -5.83
N GLY A 367 -14.39 -11.21 -4.92
CA GLY A 367 -14.64 -11.76 -3.59
C GLY A 367 -13.60 -11.57 -2.48
N GLY A 368 -12.79 -10.51 -2.47
CA GLY A 368 -12.01 -10.13 -1.28
C GLY A 368 -12.78 -9.13 -0.40
N ILE A 369 -12.66 -9.23 0.93
CA ILE A 369 -13.19 -8.22 1.88
C ILE A 369 -12.78 -6.83 1.37
N SER A 370 -13.75 -5.95 1.15
CA SER A 370 -13.49 -4.63 0.56
C SER A 370 -12.49 -3.87 1.44
N ALA A 371 -11.61 -3.07 0.82
CA ALA A 371 -10.65 -2.25 1.57
C ALA A 371 -11.36 -1.38 2.63
N GLY A 372 -12.59 -0.94 2.37
CA GLY A 372 -13.43 -0.22 3.32
C GLY A 372 -13.89 -1.07 4.51
N ALA A 373 -14.27 -2.34 4.29
CA ALA A 373 -14.61 -3.25 5.38
C ALA A 373 -13.40 -3.56 6.27
N ILE A 374 -12.20 -3.64 5.69
CA ILE A 374 -10.95 -3.78 6.46
C ILE A 374 -10.69 -2.54 7.33
N VAL A 375 -10.83 -1.33 6.77
CA VAL A 375 -10.68 -0.07 7.53
C VAL A 375 -11.67 -0.05 8.70
N GLY A 376 -12.92 -0.45 8.47
CA GLY A 376 -13.96 -0.51 9.50
C GLY A 376 -13.60 -1.47 10.64
N ILE A 377 -13.13 -2.68 10.32
CA ILE A 377 -12.71 -3.66 11.34
C ILE A 377 -11.51 -3.16 12.12
N VAL A 378 -10.50 -2.59 11.44
CA VAL A 378 -9.31 -2.04 12.10
C VAL A 378 -9.69 -0.90 13.04
N PHE A 379 -10.52 0.04 12.59
CA PHE A 379 -10.97 1.16 13.41
C PHE A 379 -11.79 0.68 14.62
N ALA A 380 -12.66 -0.32 14.42
CA ALA A 380 -13.44 -0.92 15.50
C ALA A 380 -12.55 -1.58 16.56
N VAL A 381 -11.53 -2.35 16.14
CA VAL A 381 -10.57 -2.99 17.05
C VAL A 381 -9.74 -1.93 17.79
N LEU A 382 -9.22 -0.92 17.06
CA LEU A 382 -8.39 0.12 17.64
C LEU A 382 -9.19 0.94 18.67
N PHE A 383 -10.44 1.28 18.36
CA PHE A 383 -11.34 1.99 19.25
C PHE A 383 -11.69 1.14 20.48
N ALA A 384 -11.98 -0.16 20.30
CA ALA A 384 -12.28 -1.07 21.40
C ALA A 384 -11.12 -1.24 22.39
N VAL A 385 -9.87 -1.09 21.94
CA VAL A 385 -8.69 -1.13 22.81
C VAL A 385 -8.35 0.24 23.40
N LEU A 386 -8.40 1.30 22.59
CA LEU A 386 -7.97 2.64 22.99
C LEU A 386 -8.92 3.26 24.02
N VAL A 387 -10.24 3.09 23.87
CA VAL A 387 -11.22 3.71 24.76
C VAL A 387 -11.07 3.22 26.21
N PRO A 388 -10.97 1.92 26.51
CA PRO A 388 -10.72 1.45 27.87
C PRO A 388 -9.40 1.96 28.46
N ILE A 389 -8.32 2.02 27.67
CA ILE A 389 -7.04 2.54 28.14
C ILE A 389 -7.18 4.00 28.57
N VAL A 390 -7.78 4.84 27.73
CA VAL A 390 -8.02 6.26 28.05
C VAL A 390 -8.94 6.40 29.26
N ALA A 391 -9.98 5.55 29.38
CA ALA A 391 -10.89 5.57 30.52
C ALA A 391 -10.18 5.22 31.84
N ILE A 392 -9.33 4.19 31.85
CA ILE A 392 -8.55 3.80 33.03
C ILE A 392 -7.56 4.91 33.40
N LEU A 393 -6.84 5.47 32.43
CA LEU A 393 -5.91 6.58 32.67
C LEU A 393 -6.63 7.80 33.23
N ALA A 394 -7.79 8.17 32.68
CA ALA A 394 -8.59 9.29 33.17
C ALA A 394 -9.12 9.04 34.59
N ALA A 395 -9.57 7.82 34.89
CA ALA A 395 -10.05 7.44 36.22
C ALA A 395 -8.96 7.57 37.29
N ILE A 396 -7.70 7.33 36.95
CA ILE A 396 -6.55 7.51 37.87
C ILE A 396 -6.11 8.98 37.92
N ALA A 397 -6.03 9.64 36.76
CA ALA A 397 -5.47 10.99 36.65
C ALA A 397 -6.39 12.08 37.23
N ILE A 398 -7.71 11.98 37.05
CA ILE A 398 -8.65 13.02 37.48
C ILE A 398 -8.61 13.22 39.01
N PRO A 399 -8.76 12.18 39.86
CA PRO A 399 -8.70 12.35 41.31
C PRO A 399 -7.33 12.86 41.78
N ALA A 400 -6.25 12.40 41.16
CA ALA A 400 -4.89 12.84 41.49
C ALA A 400 -4.69 14.33 41.19
N TYR A 401 -5.17 14.80 40.02
CA TYR A 401 -5.09 16.19 39.62
C TYR A 401 -5.97 17.09 40.53
N GLN A 402 -7.19 16.65 40.84
CA GLN A 402 -8.06 17.36 41.79
C GLN A 402 -7.40 17.52 43.17
N ASN A 403 -6.80 16.47 43.71
CA ASN A 403 -6.08 16.53 44.99
C ASN A 403 -4.88 17.48 44.95
N TYR A 404 -4.17 17.57 43.82
CA TYR A 404 -3.08 18.52 43.65
C TYR A 404 -3.60 19.98 43.66
N ILE A 405 -4.67 20.26 42.91
CA ILE A 405 -5.28 21.58 42.86
C ILE A 405 -5.83 21.97 44.23
N VAL A 406 -6.56 21.09 44.92
CA VAL A 406 -7.09 21.38 46.26
C VAL A 406 -5.95 21.70 47.24
N ARG A 407 -4.82 20.97 47.21
CA ARG A 407 -3.68 21.32 48.06
C ARG A 407 -3.10 22.69 47.72
N ALA A 408 -2.99 23.02 46.43
CA ALA A 408 -2.52 24.34 46.02
C ALA A 408 -3.47 25.46 46.50
N GLN A 409 -4.79 25.24 46.41
CA GLN A 409 -5.81 26.16 46.93
C GLN A 409 -5.73 26.32 48.45
N VAL A 410 -5.54 25.21 49.19
CA VAL A 410 -5.39 25.23 50.64
C VAL A 410 -4.11 25.96 51.09
N SER A 411 -3.02 25.82 50.35
CA SER A 411 -1.77 26.54 50.64
C SER A 411 -1.92 28.06 50.53
N GLU A 412 -2.78 28.56 49.64
CA GLU A 412 -3.10 30.00 49.58
C GLU A 412 -3.79 30.46 50.87
N GLY A 413 -4.79 29.72 51.34
CA GLY A 413 -5.48 30.00 52.60
C GLY A 413 -4.57 29.96 53.81
N LEU A 414 -3.61 29.02 53.84
CA LEU A 414 -2.62 28.91 54.91
C LEU A 414 -1.73 30.15 54.98
N ALA A 415 -1.23 30.65 53.84
CA ALA A 415 -0.41 31.85 53.79
C ALA A 415 -1.17 33.09 54.32
N MET A 416 -2.47 33.18 54.05
CA MET A 416 -3.31 34.27 54.59
C MET A 416 -3.56 34.12 56.09
N ALA A 417 -3.71 32.88 56.59
CA ALA A 417 -3.84 32.61 58.01
C ALA A 417 -2.58 32.96 58.80
N GLU A 418 -1.38 32.64 58.27
CA GLU A 418 -0.09 33.00 58.88
C GLU A 418 0.08 34.52 59.07
N SER A 419 -0.45 35.32 58.13
CA SER A 419 -0.47 36.77 58.30
C SER A 419 -1.36 37.20 59.48
N ALA A 420 -2.56 36.62 59.61
CA ALA A 420 -3.47 36.92 60.71
C ALA A 420 -2.95 36.41 62.07
N GLU A 421 -2.22 35.29 62.07
CA GLU A 421 -1.59 34.72 63.28
C GLU A 421 -0.62 35.69 63.93
N THR A 422 0.17 36.41 63.12
CA THR A 422 1.12 37.40 63.61
C THR A 422 0.41 38.50 64.43
N ASP A 423 -0.71 39.01 63.93
CA ASP A 423 -1.48 40.07 64.59
C ASP A 423 -2.20 39.57 65.85
N VAL A 424 -2.75 38.36 65.81
CA VAL A 424 -3.35 37.70 66.98
C VAL A 424 -2.30 37.47 68.07
N ALA A 425 -1.11 37.00 67.70
CA ALA A 425 -0.01 36.78 68.63
C ALA A 425 0.46 38.10 69.27
N GLN A 426 0.55 39.17 68.49
CA GLN A 426 0.89 40.51 69.00
C GLN A 426 -0.17 41.05 69.96
N PHE A 427 -1.47 40.88 69.64
CA PHE A 427 -2.54 41.27 70.56
C PHE A 427 -2.47 40.52 71.89
N TYR A 428 -2.25 39.20 71.83
CA TYR A 428 -2.12 38.37 73.02
C TYR A 428 -0.90 38.77 73.86
N ALA A 429 0.26 39.02 73.23
CA ALA A 429 1.47 39.45 73.92
C ALA A 429 1.26 40.77 74.69
N ASN A 430 0.46 41.68 74.15
CA ASN A 430 0.21 42.99 74.75
C ASN A 430 -0.90 42.99 75.82
N THR A 431 -1.88 42.09 75.71
CA THR A 431 -3.11 42.16 76.52
C THR A 431 -3.32 40.94 77.42
N ALA A 432 -2.53 39.88 77.25
CA ALA A 432 -2.69 38.58 77.90
C ALA A 432 -4.08 37.94 77.73
N ARG A 433 -4.82 38.32 76.67
CA ARG A 433 -6.11 37.74 76.27
C ARG A 433 -6.17 37.59 74.77
N TYR A 434 -6.94 36.62 74.28
CA TYR A 434 -7.16 36.45 72.85
C TYR A 434 -8.09 37.53 72.29
N PRO A 435 -7.90 37.96 71.03
CA PRO A 435 -8.83 38.86 70.36
C PRO A 435 -10.16 38.15 70.08
N ALA A 436 -11.27 38.83 70.38
CA ALA A 436 -12.61 38.29 70.17
C ALA A 436 -12.97 38.21 68.67
N ASP A 437 -12.48 39.17 67.88
CA ASP A 437 -12.75 39.33 66.45
C ASP A 437 -11.58 39.98 65.68
N ASN A 438 -11.71 40.09 64.35
CA ASN A 438 -10.71 40.76 63.49
C ASN A 438 -10.40 42.19 63.96
N ALA A 439 -11.43 42.95 64.35
CA ALA A 439 -11.26 44.35 64.73
C ALA A 439 -10.39 44.50 65.98
N SER A 440 -10.61 43.65 66.99
CA SER A 440 -9.78 43.59 68.19
C SER A 440 -8.35 43.13 67.91
N ALA A 441 -8.14 42.26 66.92
CA ALA A 441 -6.81 41.84 66.45
C ALA A 441 -6.09 42.92 65.60
N GLY A 442 -6.76 44.02 65.21
CA GLY A 442 -6.21 45.03 64.31
C GLY A 442 -6.28 44.65 62.83
N LEU A 443 -7.04 43.61 62.49
CA LEU A 443 -7.22 43.10 61.13
C LEU A 443 -8.43 43.76 60.43
N PRO A 444 -8.39 43.85 59.08
CA PRO A 444 -9.56 44.23 58.28
C PRO A 444 -10.76 43.27 58.51
N SER A 445 -11.95 43.71 58.09
CA SER A 445 -13.15 42.88 58.13
C SER A 445 -12.94 41.56 57.39
N ALA A 446 -13.54 40.46 57.86
CA ALA A 446 -13.22 39.13 57.34
C ALA A 446 -13.36 39.00 55.81
N GLY A 447 -14.39 39.60 55.21
CA GLY A 447 -14.62 39.59 53.76
C GLY A 447 -13.69 40.50 52.94
N SER A 448 -12.91 41.36 53.59
CA SER A 448 -11.84 42.14 52.93
C SER A 448 -10.51 41.40 52.88
N ILE A 449 -10.38 40.28 53.60
CA ILE A 449 -9.21 39.39 53.56
C ILE A 449 -9.59 38.20 52.65
N SER A 450 -9.52 38.42 51.35
CA SER A 450 -9.89 37.45 50.31
C SER A 450 -8.76 37.24 49.29
N GLY A 451 -8.75 36.08 48.65
CA GLY A 451 -7.80 35.66 47.61
C GLY A 451 -8.52 35.10 46.38
N ASN A 452 -7.79 34.35 45.56
CA ASN A 452 -8.33 33.66 44.38
C ASN A 452 -9.20 32.45 44.76
N TYR A 453 -8.89 31.80 45.88
CA TYR A 453 -9.64 30.64 46.38
C TYR A 453 -10.14 30.80 47.82
N VAL A 454 -9.84 31.95 48.43
CA VAL A 454 -10.20 32.30 49.81
C VAL A 454 -11.25 33.40 49.77
N ALA A 455 -12.44 33.12 50.29
CA ALA A 455 -13.53 34.09 50.35
C ALA A 455 -13.41 35.04 51.56
N ALA A 456 -12.89 34.56 52.69
CA ALA A 456 -12.73 35.36 53.90
C ALA A 456 -11.76 34.74 54.91
N VAL A 457 -11.14 35.57 55.75
CA VAL A 457 -10.38 35.14 56.93
C VAL A 457 -10.93 35.84 58.18
N ALA A 458 -11.45 35.06 59.12
CA ALA A 458 -12.07 35.56 60.35
C ALA A 458 -11.30 35.10 61.59
N VAL A 459 -11.12 35.99 62.55
CA VAL A 459 -10.65 35.68 63.90
C VAL A 459 -11.87 35.57 64.83
N ARG A 460 -11.93 34.53 65.65
CA ARG A 460 -12.97 34.31 66.66
C ARG A 460 -12.36 33.74 67.93
N ASP A 461 -12.30 34.57 68.98
CA ASP A 461 -11.70 34.21 70.28
C ASP A 461 -10.30 33.58 70.13
N GLY A 462 -9.47 34.16 69.28
CA GLY A 462 -8.12 33.67 68.95
C GLY A 462 -8.04 32.57 67.90
N ASN A 463 -9.16 31.96 67.48
CA ASN A 463 -9.16 31.00 66.36
C ASN A 463 -9.16 31.73 65.02
N ILE A 464 -8.34 31.27 64.08
CA ILE A 464 -8.30 31.81 62.71
C ILE A 464 -9.06 30.84 61.80
N LEU A 465 -10.17 31.32 61.23
CA LEU A 465 -11.03 30.58 60.32
C LEU A 465 -10.85 31.10 58.90
N VAL A 466 -10.34 30.25 58.02
CA VAL A 466 -10.25 30.52 56.58
C VAL A 466 -11.45 29.90 55.89
N GLN A 467 -12.19 30.71 55.14
CA GLN A 467 -13.30 30.26 54.32
C GLN A 467 -12.88 30.22 52.85
N TYR A 468 -12.94 29.03 52.24
CA TYR A 468 -12.72 28.84 50.80
C TYR A 468 -14.02 29.08 50.02
N GLY A 469 -13.93 29.65 48.81
CA GLY A 469 -15.11 29.98 48.00
C GLY A 469 -14.81 30.36 46.57
#